data_AF-A0A7V9V3W0-F1
#
_entry.id   AF-A0A7V9V3W0-F1
#
_cell.length_a   1.000
_cell.length_b   1.000
_cell.length_c   1.000
_cell.angle_alpha   90.00
_cell.angle_beta   90.00
_cell.angle_gamma   90.00
#
_symmetry.space_group_name_H-M   'P 1'
#
loop_
_entity.id
_entity.type
_entity.pdbx_description
1 polymer ?
#
loop_
_entity_poly.entity_id
_entity_poly.type
_entity_poly.pdbx_seq_one_letter_code
_entity_poly.pdbx_strand_id
1 'polypeptide(L)'
;ELNRAIYGIDRTRFAKVVGGLSELLEVQDKMNVMVRELSLGERMKMELISALIHEPRVLFLDEPTIGLDVVSQKRVREFLRIYNAEHRIVTMLTSHYMQDIEELCHRVIIIDHGRIFFDGPLHAIIDRFSGFKILSLTFAETAESDFSRFGEVIERAAMSVQLKVPRAKVTETCRELLARCNVVDINVQELPVEEVIRQLFGERTTLNEAAAGKASAAAAA
;
A
#
# COMPACT_ATOMS: atom_id res chain seq x y z
N GLU A 1 -17.02 11.03 -27.19
CA GLU A 1 -17.84 10.58 -28.34
C GLU A 1 -17.38 9.27 -28.96
N LEU A 2 -16.09 9.09 -29.31
CA LEU A 2 -15.61 7.82 -29.89
C LEU A 2 -15.97 6.58 -29.06
N ASN A 3 -15.60 6.55 -27.78
CA ASN A 3 -15.90 5.41 -26.92
C ASN A 3 -17.40 5.17 -26.73
N ARG A 4 -18.22 6.22 -26.74
CA ARG A 4 -19.69 6.11 -26.71
C ARG A 4 -20.19 5.27 -27.89
N ALA A 5 -19.68 5.56 -29.09
CA ALA A 5 -20.03 4.84 -30.30
C ALA A 5 -19.52 3.38 -30.28
N ILE A 6 -18.27 3.17 -29.84
CA ILE A 6 -17.67 1.83 -29.73
C ILE A 6 -18.50 0.93 -28.81
N TYR A 7 -18.92 1.44 -27.65
CA TYR A 7 -19.71 0.69 -26.67
C TYR A 7 -21.23 0.77 -26.89
N GLY A 8 -21.70 1.44 -27.95
CA GLY A 8 -23.12 1.53 -28.28
C GLY A 8 -23.98 2.23 -27.20
N ILE A 9 -23.41 3.20 -26.48
CA ILE A 9 -24.08 3.84 -25.34
C ILE A 9 -25.03 4.94 -25.86
N ASP A 10 -26.26 4.92 -25.34
CA ASP A 10 -27.24 5.99 -25.61
C ASP A 10 -26.72 7.37 -25.17
N ARG A 11 -27.08 8.43 -25.91
CA ARG A 11 -26.56 9.79 -25.65
C ARG A 11 -27.00 10.34 -24.30
N THR A 12 -28.23 10.07 -23.86
CA THR A 12 -28.72 10.59 -22.57
C THR A 12 -28.03 9.89 -21.41
N ARG A 13 -27.85 8.56 -21.51
CA ARG A 13 -27.08 7.78 -20.54
C ARG A 13 -25.62 8.22 -20.50
N PHE A 14 -24.99 8.37 -21.67
CA PHE A 14 -23.60 8.83 -21.78
C PHE A 14 -23.39 10.20 -21.13
N ALA A 15 -24.26 11.17 -21.40
CA ALA A 15 -24.16 12.50 -20.80
C ALA A 15 -24.30 12.46 -19.27
N LYS A 16 -25.22 11.63 -18.75
CA LYS A 16 -25.40 11.44 -17.31
C LYS A 16 -24.15 10.84 -16.65
N VAL A 17 -23.62 9.76 -17.22
CA VAL A 17 -22.46 9.04 -16.66
C VAL A 17 -21.21 9.92 -16.74
N VAL A 18 -20.92 10.52 -17.90
CA VAL A 18 -19.75 11.40 -18.04
C VAL A 18 -19.85 12.62 -17.14
N GLY A 19 -21.04 13.24 -17.04
CA GLY A 19 -21.28 14.35 -16.12
C GLY A 19 -20.93 13.98 -14.68
N GLY A 20 -21.54 12.91 -14.15
CA GLY A 20 -21.30 12.46 -12.78
C GLY A 20 -19.84 12.08 -12.51
N LEU A 21 -19.20 11.35 -13.43
CA LEU A 21 -17.79 10.97 -13.27
C LEU A 21 -16.85 12.17 -13.35
N SER A 22 -17.11 13.12 -14.26
CA SER A 22 -16.31 14.35 -14.38
C SER A 22 -16.41 15.24 -13.15
N GLU A 23 -17.56 15.24 -12.48
CA GLU A 23 -17.78 15.96 -11.23
C GLU A 23 -17.07 15.28 -10.07
N LEU A 24 -17.22 13.96 -9.94
CA LEU A 24 -16.59 13.18 -8.87
C LEU A 24 -15.06 13.23 -8.94
N LEU A 25 -14.49 13.38 -10.14
CA LEU A 25 -13.04 13.47 -10.36
C LEU A 25 -12.51 14.91 -10.42
N GLU A 26 -13.38 15.92 -10.35
CA GLU A 26 -13.06 17.34 -10.47
C GLU A 26 -12.30 17.68 -11.76
N VAL A 27 -12.85 17.29 -12.91
CA VAL A 27 -12.22 17.52 -14.23
C VAL A 27 -13.15 18.12 -15.27
N GLN A 28 -14.26 18.74 -14.85
CA GLN A 28 -15.26 19.31 -15.75
C GLN A 28 -14.69 20.38 -16.69
N ASP A 29 -13.77 21.21 -16.19
CA ASP A 29 -13.09 22.26 -16.97
C ASP A 29 -12.03 21.70 -17.94
N LYS A 30 -11.67 20.42 -17.80
CA LYS A 30 -10.68 19.73 -18.64
C LYS A 30 -11.28 18.88 -19.75
N MET A 31 -12.61 18.74 -19.78
CA MET A 31 -13.29 17.85 -20.74
C MET A 31 -13.07 18.19 -22.22
N ASN A 32 -12.71 19.45 -22.52
CA ASN A 32 -12.46 19.95 -23.88
C ASN A 32 -10.98 20.31 -24.12
N VAL A 33 -10.07 19.94 -23.22
CA VAL A 33 -8.62 20.21 -23.33
C VAL A 33 -7.95 19.07 -24.10
N MET A 34 -6.91 19.38 -24.89
CA MET A 34 -6.17 18.34 -25.61
C MET A 34 -5.40 17.45 -24.62
N VAL A 35 -5.41 16.12 -24.84
CA VAL A 35 -4.77 15.14 -23.95
C VAL A 35 -3.28 15.43 -23.70
N ARG A 36 -2.58 16.02 -24.68
CA ARG A 36 -1.17 16.42 -24.56
C ARG A 36 -0.91 17.59 -23.60
N GLU A 37 -1.95 18.39 -23.31
CA GLU A 37 -1.89 19.54 -22.41
C GLU A 37 -2.31 19.17 -20.98
N LEU A 38 -2.91 17.98 -20.80
CA LEU A 38 -3.26 17.46 -19.49
C LEU A 38 -2.00 17.02 -18.73
N SER A 39 -1.95 17.35 -17.45
CA SER A 39 -1.04 16.72 -16.50
C SER A 39 -1.26 15.21 -16.43
N LEU A 40 -0.30 14.48 -15.86
CA LEU A 40 -0.41 13.03 -15.70
C LEU A 40 -1.64 12.64 -14.87
N GLY A 41 -1.92 13.38 -13.79
CA GLY A 41 -3.11 13.15 -12.95
C GLY A 41 -4.42 13.40 -13.68
N GLU A 42 -4.51 14.49 -14.43
CA GLU A 42 -5.71 14.75 -15.23
C GLU A 42 -5.91 13.69 -16.32
N ARG A 43 -4.83 13.24 -16.96
CA ARG A 43 -4.89 12.15 -17.94
C ARG A 43 -5.40 10.85 -17.32
N MET A 44 -4.85 10.46 -16.17
CA MET A 44 -5.28 9.26 -15.45
C MET A 44 -6.78 9.33 -15.09
N LYS A 45 -7.25 10.49 -14.60
CA LYS A 45 -8.68 10.70 -14.33
C LYS A 45 -9.54 10.56 -15.58
N MET A 46 -9.11 11.10 -16.73
CA MET A 46 -9.81 10.91 -18.01
C MET A 46 -9.82 9.45 -18.47
N GLU A 47 -8.74 8.71 -18.22
CA GLU A 47 -8.66 7.27 -18.49
C GLU A 47 -9.64 6.48 -17.62
N LEU A 48 -9.76 6.82 -16.32
CA LEU A 48 -10.79 6.25 -15.43
C LEU A 48 -12.20 6.54 -15.94
N ILE A 49 -12.50 7.77 -16.34
CA ILE A 49 -13.80 8.12 -16.94
C ILE A 49 -14.05 7.23 -18.16
N SER A 50 -13.07 7.15 -19.06
CA SER A 50 -13.15 6.34 -20.27
C SER A 50 -13.35 4.85 -20.01
N ALA A 51 -12.74 4.31 -18.95
CA ALA A 51 -12.92 2.92 -18.52
C ALA A 51 -14.31 2.68 -17.91
N LEU A 52 -14.96 3.70 -17.36
CA LEU A 52 -16.21 3.57 -16.62
C LEU A 52 -17.47 4.01 -17.38
N ILE A 53 -17.35 4.72 -18.50
CA ILE A 53 -18.51 5.21 -19.26
C ILE A 53 -19.48 4.11 -19.71
N HIS A 54 -19.00 2.89 -19.89
CA HIS A 54 -19.80 1.73 -20.30
C HIS A 54 -20.28 0.89 -19.11
N GLU A 55 -20.08 1.39 -17.89
CA GLU A 55 -20.52 0.81 -16.61
C GLU A 55 -20.15 -0.68 -16.48
N PRO A 56 -18.85 -1.01 -16.50
CA PRO A 56 -18.40 -2.39 -16.43
C PRO A 56 -18.73 -3.04 -15.09
N ARG A 57 -18.93 -4.36 -15.08
CA ARG A 57 -19.06 -5.14 -13.85
C ARG A 57 -17.71 -5.41 -13.16
N VAL A 58 -16.64 -5.39 -13.93
CA VAL A 58 -15.26 -5.62 -13.46
C VAL A 58 -14.36 -4.54 -14.03
N LEU A 59 -13.63 -3.84 -13.16
CA LEU A 59 -12.68 -2.79 -13.52
C LEU A 59 -11.26 -3.31 -13.27
N PHE A 60 -10.40 -3.22 -14.29
CA PHE A 60 -8.98 -3.54 -14.20
C PHE A 60 -8.17 -2.26 -14.24
N LEU A 61 -7.30 -2.06 -13.25
CA LEU A 61 -6.44 -0.90 -13.13
C LEU A 61 -4.99 -1.35 -13.03
N ASP A 62 -4.15 -0.90 -13.95
CA ASP A 62 -2.73 -1.12 -13.86
C ASP A 62 -2.05 0.11 -13.25
N GLU A 63 -1.56 0.00 -12.02
CA GLU A 63 -0.83 1.06 -11.31
C GLU A 63 -1.55 2.44 -11.36
N PRO A 64 -2.81 2.56 -10.91
CA PRO A 64 -3.64 3.74 -11.18
C PRO A 64 -3.18 5.04 -10.52
N THR A 65 -2.21 4.97 -9.62
CA THR A 65 -1.69 6.08 -8.81
C THR A 65 -0.24 6.42 -9.13
N ILE A 66 0.39 5.71 -10.07
CA ILE A 66 1.80 5.89 -10.42
C ILE A 66 2.05 7.27 -11.02
N GLY A 67 3.10 7.94 -10.52
CA GLY A 67 3.49 9.26 -11.00
C GLY A 67 2.53 10.40 -10.63
N LEU A 68 1.50 10.13 -9.83
CA LEU A 68 0.61 11.15 -9.29
C LEU A 68 1.18 11.77 -8.01
N ASP A 69 0.85 13.03 -7.77
CA ASP A 69 1.13 13.67 -6.48
C ASP A 69 0.22 13.10 -5.38
N VAL A 70 0.63 13.27 -4.12
CA VAL A 70 -0.06 12.72 -2.94
C VAL A 70 -1.55 13.12 -2.86
N VAL A 71 -1.89 14.35 -3.28
CA VAL A 71 -3.27 14.84 -3.24
C VAL A 71 -4.11 14.15 -4.33
N SER A 72 -3.56 14.05 -5.54
CA SER A 72 -4.21 13.35 -6.65
C SER A 72 -4.41 11.86 -6.36
N GLN A 73 -3.41 11.19 -5.77
CA GLN A 73 -3.52 9.78 -5.37
C GLN A 73 -4.68 9.56 -4.40
N LYS A 74 -4.76 10.38 -3.34
CA LYS A 74 -5.85 10.31 -2.36
C LYS A 74 -7.22 10.48 -3.01
N ARG A 75 -7.36 11.42 -3.93
CA ARG A 75 -8.61 11.65 -4.66
C ARG A 75 -9.01 10.45 -5.53
N VAL A 76 -8.06 9.85 -6.23
CA VAL A 76 -8.32 8.64 -7.03
C VAL A 76 -8.76 7.48 -6.13
N ARG A 77 -8.12 7.28 -4.97
CA ARG A 77 -8.54 6.26 -4.00
C ARG A 77 -9.95 6.50 -3.47
N GLU A 78 -10.24 7.73 -3.06
CA GLU A 78 -11.56 8.10 -2.57
C GLU A 78 -12.65 7.89 -3.62
N PHE A 79 -12.38 8.30 -4.85
CA PHE A 79 -13.24 8.04 -6.01
C PHE A 79 -13.52 6.55 -6.19
N LEU A 80 -12.47 5.72 -6.25
CA LEU A 80 -12.62 4.26 -6.45
C LEU A 80 -13.41 3.62 -5.31
N ARG A 81 -13.16 4.03 -4.07
CA ARG A 81 -13.88 3.54 -2.90
C ARG A 81 -15.38 3.86 -2.97
N ILE A 82 -15.73 5.12 -3.29
CA ILE A 82 -17.13 5.56 -3.42
C ILE A 82 -17.80 4.84 -4.59
N TYR A 83 -17.17 4.85 -5.77
CA TYR A 83 -17.73 4.26 -6.97
C TYR A 83 -17.95 2.75 -6.82
N ASN A 84 -17.00 2.02 -6.24
CA ASN A 84 -17.14 0.59 -5.95
C ASN A 84 -18.34 0.32 -5.02
N ALA A 85 -18.51 1.13 -3.98
CA ALA A 85 -19.60 0.95 -3.00
C ALA A 85 -20.98 1.24 -3.60
N GLU A 86 -21.11 2.29 -4.41
CA GLU A 86 -22.37 2.69 -5.02
C GLU A 86 -22.79 1.76 -6.17
N HIS A 87 -21.85 1.40 -7.03
CA HIS A 87 -22.14 0.63 -8.25
C HIS A 87 -21.94 -0.89 -8.09
N ARG A 88 -21.43 -1.34 -6.94
CA ARG A 88 -21.13 -2.75 -6.63
C ARG A 88 -20.25 -3.42 -7.71
N ILE A 89 -19.28 -2.68 -8.23
CA ILE A 89 -18.33 -3.19 -9.21
C ILE A 89 -17.20 -3.94 -8.52
N VAL A 90 -16.62 -4.93 -9.21
CA VAL A 90 -15.41 -5.62 -8.75
C VAL A 90 -14.20 -4.92 -9.35
N THR A 91 -13.33 -4.35 -8.53
CA THR A 91 -12.11 -3.69 -9.00
C THR A 91 -10.90 -4.55 -8.68
N MET A 92 -10.08 -4.81 -9.70
CA MET A 92 -8.77 -5.44 -9.58
C MET A 92 -7.71 -4.41 -9.96
N LEU A 93 -6.78 -4.15 -9.04
CA LEU A 93 -5.70 -3.21 -9.26
C LEU A 93 -4.34 -3.84 -8.96
N THR A 94 -3.34 -3.44 -9.72
CA THR A 94 -1.92 -3.61 -9.38
C THR A 94 -1.45 -2.31 -8.72
N SER A 95 -0.70 -2.43 -7.64
CA SER A 95 -0.03 -1.28 -7.03
C SER A 95 1.24 -1.76 -6.32
N HIS A 96 2.29 -0.95 -6.42
CA HIS A 96 3.47 -1.05 -5.57
C HIS A 96 3.40 -0.11 -4.35
N TYR A 97 2.37 0.73 -4.24
CA TYR A 97 2.12 1.56 -3.07
C TYR A 97 1.20 0.85 -2.09
N MET A 98 1.70 0.54 -0.90
CA MET A 98 0.92 -0.20 0.09
C MET A 98 -0.31 0.56 0.58
N GLN A 99 -0.21 1.89 0.65
CA GLN A 99 -1.34 2.73 1.04
C GLN A 99 -2.54 2.54 0.11
N ASP A 100 -2.32 2.26 -1.18
CA ASP A 100 -3.42 1.94 -2.10
C ASP A 100 -4.04 0.59 -1.77
N ILE A 101 -3.20 -0.41 -1.45
CA ILE A 101 -3.65 -1.75 -1.06
C ILE A 101 -4.45 -1.70 0.24
N GLU A 102 -3.97 -0.97 1.25
CA GLU A 102 -4.62 -0.82 2.55
C GLU A 102 -5.96 -0.09 2.46
N GLU A 103 -6.05 0.98 1.67
CA GLU A 103 -7.27 1.78 1.57
C GLU A 103 -8.32 1.18 0.62
N LEU A 104 -7.92 0.42 -0.40
CA LEU A 104 -8.83 -0.06 -1.45
C LEU A 104 -9.11 -1.57 -1.44
N CYS A 105 -8.20 -2.40 -0.92
CA CYS A 105 -8.25 -3.85 -1.13
C CYS A 105 -8.66 -4.61 0.13
N HIS A 106 -9.64 -5.50 -0.01
CA HIS A 106 -10.00 -6.47 1.04
C HIS A 106 -9.23 -7.80 0.92
N ARG A 107 -8.86 -8.16 -0.32
CA ARG A 107 -8.10 -9.35 -0.70
C ARG A 107 -6.88 -8.91 -1.48
N VAL A 108 -5.74 -9.54 -1.21
CA VAL A 108 -4.47 -9.26 -1.89
C VAL A 108 -3.92 -10.55 -2.46
N ILE A 109 -3.33 -10.45 -3.65
CA ILE A 109 -2.57 -11.53 -4.29
C ILE A 109 -1.13 -11.02 -4.41
N ILE A 110 -0.22 -11.69 -3.72
CA ILE A 110 1.21 -11.36 -3.75
C ILE A 110 1.88 -12.30 -4.74
N ILE A 111 2.54 -11.72 -5.74
CA ILE A 111 3.23 -12.46 -6.80
C ILE A 111 4.72 -12.16 -6.71
N ASP A 112 5.54 -13.20 -6.76
CA ASP A 112 7.00 -13.10 -6.78
C ASP A 112 7.60 -14.14 -7.72
N HIS A 113 8.52 -13.72 -8.58
CA HIS A 113 9.14 -14.52 -9.63
C HIS A 113 8.11 -15.38 -10.43
N GLY A 114 6.97 -14.79 -10.77
CA GLY A 114 5.90 -15.45 -11.54
C GLY A 114 5.10 -16.51 -10.77
N ARG A 115 5.24 -16.58 -9.44
CA ARG A 115 4.49 -17.49 -8.58
C ARG A 115 3.66 -16.71 -7.57
N ILE A 116 2.44 -17.19 -7.33
CA ILE A 116 1.60 -16.66 -6.24
C ILE A 116 2.23 -17.11 -4.92
N PHE A 117 2.66 -16.14 -4.13
CA PHE A 117 3.19 -16.33 -2.79
C PHE A 117 2.07 -16.33 -1.75
N PHE A 118 1.11 -15.41 -1.91
CA PHE A 118 -0.04 -15.29 -1.04
C PHE A 118 -1.28 -14.95 -1.87
N ASP A 119 -2.40 -15.56 -1.50
CA ASP A 119 -3.72 -15.21 -2.01
C ASP A 119 -4.71 -15.32 -0.85
N GLY A 120 -5.27 -14.19 -0.44
CA GLY A 120 -6.17 -14.18 0.69
C GLY A 120 -6.53 -12.77 1.14
N PRO A 121 -7.29 -12.65 2.24
CA PRO A 121 -7.67 -11.35 2.76
C PRO A 121 -6.45 -10.62 3.32
N LEU A 122 -6.40 -9.30 3.12
CA LEU A 122 -5.26 -8.47 3.56
C LEU A 122 -5.03 -8.59 5.08
N HIS A 123 -6.11 -8.60 5.88
CA HIS A 123 -6.02 -8.74 7.34
C HIS A 123 -5.29 -10.01 7.78
N ALA A 124 -5.37 -11.11 7.03
CA ALA A 124 -4.69 -12.34 7.39
C ALA A 124 -3.16 -12.25 7.23
N ILE A 125 -2.64 -11.28 6.47
CA ILE A 125 -1.21 -10.95 6.46
C ILE A 125 -0.90 -10.09 7.68
N ILE A 126 -1.67 -9.04 7.91
CA ILE A 126 -1.48 -8.10 9.03
C ILE A 126 -1.49 -8.85 10.36
N ASP A 127 -2.47 -9.73 10.59
CA ASP A 127 -2.64 -10.49 11.83
C ASP A 127 -1.46 -11.40 12.13
N ARG A 128 -0.88 -12.06 11.11
CA ARG A 128 0.30 -12.93 11.29
C ARG A 128 1.50 -12.19 11.87
N PHE A 129 1.60 -10.89 11.59
CA PHE A 129 2.74 -10.06 12.00
C PHE A 129 2.37 -9.00 13.05
N SER A 130 1.11 -8.97 13.48
CA SER A 130 0.57 -8.09 14.54
C SER A 130 1.13 -8.34 15.95
N GLY A 131 1.93 -9.41 16.11
CA GLY A 131 2.58 -9.78 17.36
C GLY A 131 3.64 -8.79 17.86
N PHE A 132 4.03 -7.83 17.02
CA PHE A 132 5.06 -6.83 17.32
C PHE A 132 4.56 -5.41 17.02
N LYS A 133 5.16 -4.44 17.67
CA LYS A 133 5.01 -3.01 17.40
C LYS A 133 6.38 -2.37 17.19
N ILE A 134 6.41 -1.27 16.45
CA ILE A 134 7.59 -0.43 16.32
C ILE A 134 7.52 0.66 17.37
N LEU A 135 8.56 0.71 18.19
CA LEU A 135 8.77 1.76 19.18
C LEU A 135 9.90 2.66 18.70
N SER A 136 9.58 3.89 18.34
CA SER A 136 10.53 4.91 17.92
C SER A 136 10.75 5.88 19.08
N LEU A 137 11.98 6.03 19.54
CA LEU A 137 12.34 6.96 20.60
C LEU A 137 13.33 8.00 20.07
N THR A 138 13.14 9.24 20.49
CA THR A 138 14.07 10.35 20.28
C THR A 138 14.58 10.84 21.63
N PHE A 139 15.89 11.06 21.75
CA PHE A 139 16.55 11.45 22.99
C PHE A 139 17.06 12.89 22.91
N ALA A 140 17.20 13.55 24.07
CA ALA A 140 17.75 14.90 24.14
C ALA A 140 19.25 14.96 23.82
N GLU A 141 19.95 13.85 24.07
CA GLU A 141 21.40 13.70 23.94
C GLU A 141 21.71 12.31 23.35
N THR A 142 22.97 12.10 22.96
CA THR A 142 23.41 10.81 22.40
C THR A 142 23.13 9.68 23.38
N ALA A 143 22.39 8.67 22.95
CA ALA A 143 22.03 7.55 23.80
C ALA A 143 23.00 6.37 23.62
N GLU A 144 23.92 6.22 24.57
CA GLU A 144 24.91 5.13 24.59
C GLU A 144 24.39 3.81 25.16
N SER A 145 23.13 3.78 25.62
CA SER A 145 22.52 2.59 26.20
C SER A 145 22.46 1.41 25.23
N ASP A 146 22.56 0.19 25.78
CA ASP A 146 22.25 -1.04 25.03
C ASP A 146 20.74 -1.29 25.03
N PHE A 147 20.13 -1.07 23.86
CA PHE A 147 18.69 -1.19 23.64
C PHE A 147 18.23 -2.60 23.24
N SER A 148 19.16 -3.51 22.94
CA SER A 148 18.86 -4.88 22.49
C SER A 148 18.08 -5.69 23.52
N ARG A 149 18.15 -5.29 24.80
CA ARG A 149 17.39 -5.89 25.91
C ARG A 149 15.89 -5.61 25.86
N PHE A 150 15.48 -4.56 25.16
CA PHE A 150 14.10 -4.07 25.14
C PHE A 150 13.32 -4.56 23.91
N GLY A 151 14.02 -4.97 22.86
CA GLY A 151 13.48 -5.43 21.60
C GLY A 151 14.57 -5.61 20.56
N GLU A 152 14.18 -6.08 19.37
CA GLU A 152 15.08 -6.14 18.21
C GLU A 152 15.32 -4.71 17.69
N VAL A 153 16.58 -4.30 17.59
CA VAL A 153 16.95 -2.96 17.11
C VAL A 153 16.86 -2.95 15.58
N ILE A 154 15.90 -2.20 15.04
CA ILE A 154 15.74 -2.04 13.59
C ILE A 154 16.70 -0.98 13.08
N GLU A 155 16.74 0.16 13.76
CA GLU A 155 17.54 1.32 13.37
C GLU A 155 18.09 2.01 14.61
N ARG A 156 19.34 2.48 14.54
CA ARG A 156 19.98 3.26 15.60
C ARG A 156 20.75 4.42 14.99
N ALA A 157 20.42 5.62 15.44
CA ALA A 157 21.20 6.83 15.22
C ALA A 157 21.75 7.35 16.57
N ALA A 158 22.47 8.47 16.53
CA ALA A 158 23.03 9.08 17.76
C ALA A 158 21.93 9.43 18.78
N MET A 159 20.83 10.02 18.32
CA MET A 159 19.76 10.56 19.17
C MET A 159 18.40 9.89 18.95
N SER A 160 18.34 8.80 18.20
CA SER A 160 17.11 8.05 17.99
C SER A 160 17.34 6.54 17.89
N VAL A 161 16.34 5.76 18.28
CA VAL A 161 16.34 4.31 18.14
C VAL A 161 14.94 3.83 17.75
N GLN A 162 14.89 2.85 16.85
CA GLN A 162 13.68 2.11 16.52
C GLN A 162 13.81 0.66 16.99
N LEU A 163 12.83 0.20 17.76
CA LEU A 163 12.80 -1.13 18.34
C LEU A 163 11.55 -1.88 17.88
N LYS A 164 11.71 -3.11 17.40
CA LYS A 164 10.62 -4.07 17.25
C LYS A 164 10.38 -4.75 18.59
N VAL A 165 9.25 -4.46 19.21
CA VAL A 165 8.90 -4.94 20.56
C VAL A 165 7.66 -5.82 20.49
N PRO A 166 7.64 -6.99 21.14
CA PRO A 166 6.43 -7.80 21.24
C PRO A 166 5.27 -6.98 21.82
N ARG A 167 4.08 -7.06 21.20
CA ARG A 167 2.91 -6.25 21.56
C ARG A 167 2.58 -6.33 23.06
N ALA A 168 2.73 -7.50 23.67
CA ALA A 168 2.50 -7.74 25.09
C ALA A 168 3.49 -7.02 26.03
N LYS A 169 4.70 -6.68 25.55
CA LYS A 169 5.77 -6.05 26.34
C LYS A 169 5.89 -4.54 26.13
N VAL A 170 5.17 -3.97 25.16
CA VAL A 170 5.29 -2.54 24.78
C VAL A 170 5.19 -1.61 25.98
N THR A 171 4.15 -1.76 26.82
CA THR A 171 3.93 -0.88 27.97
C THR A 171 5.05 -1.00 29.01
N GLU A 172 5.51 -2.22 29.30
CA GLU A 172 6.62 -2.47 30.22
C GLU A 172 7.91 -1.83 29.70
N THR A 173 8.24 -2.08 28.43
CA THR A 173 9.40 -1.52 27.75
C THR A 173 9.39 0.01 27.74
N CYS A 174 8.25 0.65 27.40
CA CYS A 174 8.14 2.10 27.41
C CYS A 174 8.43 2.68 28.80
N ARG A 175 7.87 2.08 29.85
CA ARG A 175 8.08 2.53 31.23
C ARG A 175 9.56 2.45 31.63
N GLU A 176 10.24 1.36 31.28
CA GLU A 176 11.66 1.21 31.60
C GLU A 176 12.55 2.18 30.82
N LEU A 177 12.25 2.42 29.55
CA LEU A 177 12.98 3.36 28.71
C LEU A 177 12.83 4.80 29.20
N LEU A 178 11.60 5.23 29.50
CA LEU A 178 11.32 6.57 30.03
C LEU A 178 11.93 6.81 31.42
N ALA A 179 12.11 5.76 32.23
CA ALA A 179 12.73 5.88 33.54
C ALA A 179 14.27 5.96 33.49
N ARG A 180 14.90 5.40 32.46
CA ARG A 180 16.37 5.27 32.36
C ARG A 180 17.00 6.24 31.38
N CYS A 181 16.24 6.73 30.40
CA CYS A 181 16.74 7.56 29.31
C CYS A 181 16.03 8.91 29.32
N ASN A 182 16.75 9.96 28.92
CA ASN A 182 16.16 11.29 28.70
C ASN A 182 15.47 11.35 27.32
N VAL A 183 14.33 10.67 27.23
CA VAL A 183 13.50 10.60 26.00
C VAL A 183 12.72 11.90 25.86
N VAL A 184 12.86 12.54 24.70
CA VAL A 184 12.13 13.76 24.32
C VAL A 184 10.84 13.42 23.59
N ASP A 185 10.86 12.38 22.76
CA ASP A 185 9.69 11.93 22.00
C ASP A 185 9.63 10.41 21.91
N ILE A 186 8.41 9.88 21.94
CA ILE A 186 8.14 8.44 21.87
C ILE A 186 6.92 8.20 20.99
N ASN A 187 7.09 7.33 20.00
CA ASN A 187 6.04 6.95 19.07
C ASN A 187 5.90 5.43 19.03
N VAL A 188 4.66 4.95 19.19
CA VAL A 188 4.30 3.54 19.18
C VAL A 188 3.44 3.28 17.97
N GLN A 189 3.98 2.56 16.99
CA GLN A 189 3.31 2.29 15.72
C GLN A 189 3.13 0.78 15.51
N GLU A 190 2.17 0.43 14.67
CA GLU A 190 2.06 -0.94 14.16
C GLU A 190 3.18 -1.18 13.13
N LEU A 191 3.49 -2.44 12.86
CA LEU A 191 4.46 -2.77 11.82
C LEU A 191 3.83 -2.44 10.46
N PRO A 192 4.46 -1.58 9.63
CA PRO A 192 3.93 -1.27 8.30
C PRO A 192 3.80 -2.54 7.45
N VAL A 193 2.73 -2.65 6.66
CA VAL A 193 2.47 -3.85 5.86
C VAL A 193 3.58 -4.10 4.83
N GLU A 194 4.26 -3.06 4.39
CA GLU A 194 5.47 -3.14 3.56
C GLU A 194 6.55 -4.00 4.20
N GLU A 195 6.82 -3.79 5.49
CA GLU A 195 7.87 -4.51 6.21
C GLU A 195 7.43 -5.96 6.49
N VAL A 196 6.13 -6.17 6.72
CA VAL A 196 5.55 -7.52 6.81
C VAL A 196 5.76 -8.29 5.51
N ILE A 197 5.44 -7.67 4.38
CA ILE A 197 5.57 -8.29 3.06
C ILE A 197 7.05 -8.49 2.71
N ARG A 198 7.94 -7.56 3.09
CA ARG A 198 9.38 -7.71 2.93
C ARG A 198 9.94 -8.90 3.71
N GLN A 199 9.52 -9.10 4.96
CA GLN A 199 9.90 -10.26 5.76
C GLN A 199 9.43 -11.57 5.10
N LEU A 200 8.19 -11.59 4.61
CA LEU A 200 7.64 -12.74 3.88
C LEU A 200 8.47 -13.09 2.63
N PHE A 201 8.95 -12.10 1.87
CA PHE A 201 9.86 -12.35 0.76
C PHE A 201 11.27 -12.76 1.21
N GLY A 202 11.78 -12.15 2.28
CA GLY A 202 13.12 -12.42 2.82
C GLY A 202 13.29 -13.83 3.40
N GLU A 203 12.27 -14.37 4.08
CA GLU A 203 12.26 -15.76 4.57
C GLU A 203 12.51 -16.76 3.43
N ARG A 204 12.06 -16.44 2.21
CA ARG A 204 12.24 -17.30 1.04
C ARG A 204 13.66 -17.33 0.51
N THR A 205 14.40 -16.21 0.58
CA THR A 205 15.82 -16.19 0.21
C THR A 205 16.60 -17.17 1.09
N THR A 206 16.35 -17.15 2.40
CA THR A 206 17.02 -18.06 3.34
C THR A 206 16.63 -19.53 3.12
N LEU A 207 15.36 -19.82 2.81
CA LEU A 207 14.89 -21.19 2.55
C LEU A 207 15.38 -21.73 1.20
N ASN A 208 15.43 -20.90 0.15
CA ASN A 208 15.93 -21.28 -1.16
C ASN A 208 17.45 -21.46 -1.16
N GLU A 209 18.20 -20.61 -0.45
CA GLU A 209 19.65 -20.77 -0.26
C GLU A 209 19.98 -22.02 0.56
N ALA A 210 19.20 -22.30 1.63
CA ALA A 210 19.36 -23.53 2.41
C ALA A 210 19.03 -24.80 1.60
N ALA A 211 18.06 -24.73 0.68
CA ALA A 211 17.74 -25.83 -0.23
C ALA A 211 18.81 -26.02 -1.32
N ALA A 212 19.36 -24.93 -1.87
CA ALA A 212 20.44 -24.96 -2.86
C ALA A 212 21.77 -25.46 -2.27
N GLY A 213 22.10 -25.08 -1.04
CA GLY A 213 23.30 -25.56 -0.33
C GLY A 213 23.25 -27.07 -0.03
N LYS A 214 22.08 -27.62 0.30
CA LYS A 214 21.89 -29.07 0.47
C LYS A 214 21.99 -29.85 -0.85
N ALA A 215 21.52 -29.28 -1.96
CA ALA A 215 21.65 -29.89 -3.28
C ALA A 215 23.11 -29.91 -3.78
N SER A 216 23.90 -28.87 -3.47
CA SER A 216 25.33 -28.84 -3.80
C SER A 216 26.16 -29.82 -2.96
N ALA A 217 25.82 -30.03 -1.68
CA ALA A 217 26.51 -31.00 -0.83
C ALA A 217 26.19 -32.46 -1.22
N ALA A 218 24.99 -32.74 -1.72
CA ALA A 218 24.58 -34.06 -2.19
C ALA A 218 25.15 -34.43 -3.58
N ALA A 219 25.59 -33.45 -4.37
CA ALA A 219 26.23 -33.68 -5.66
C ALA A 219 27.77 -33.82 -5.57
N ALA A 220 28.36 -33.52 -4.41
CA ALA A 220 29.79 -33.62 -4.14
C ALA A 220 30.17 -34.84 -3.27
N ALA A 221 29.20 -35.71 -2.97
CA ALA A 221 29.36 -36.99 -2.26
C ALA A 221 29.01 -38.15 -3.20
#